data_AF-A0A540N8R0-F1
#
_entry.id   AF-A0A540N8R0-F1
#
_cell.length_a   1.000
_cell.length_b   1.000
_cell.length_c   1.000
_cell.angle_alpha   90.00
_cell.angle_beta   90.00
_cell.angle_gamma   90.00
#
_symmetry.space_group_name_H-M   'P 1'
#
loop_
_entity.id
_entity.type
_entity.pdbx_description
1 polymer ?
#
loop_
_entity_poly.entity_id
_entity_poly.type
_entity_poly.pdbx_seq_one_letter_code
_entity_poly.pdbx_strand_id
1 'polypeptide(L)'
;MVAIGDMMRKKITMPTHLMCDGEDPNIFEHFAVVAQRIIVYTADYYADILEFFMRRWKLVKREGLTAEGASAQDFFCGLAPRIIRLQERADERARKMGPQPAKFGWMFNKEVAL
;
A
#
# COMPACT_ATOMS: atom_id res chain seq x y z
N MET A 1 1.81 13.54 16.64
CA MET A 1 1.12 12.24 16.45
C MET A 1 -0.14 12.38 15.61
N VAL A 2 -1.03 13.34 15.91
CA VAL A 2 -2.31 13.53 15.21
C VAL A 2 -2.20 13.54 13.68
N ALA A 3 -1.33 14.37 13.09
CA ALA A 3 -1.16 14.44 11.64
C ALA A 3 -0.70 13.11 11.00
N ILE A 4 0.17 12.35 11.67
CA ILE A 4 0.62 11.04 11.19
C ILE A 4 -0.56 10.05 11.21
N GLY A 5 -1.32 10.04 12.31
CA GLY A 5 -2.52 9.21 12.41
C GLY A 5 -3.57 9.57 11.37
N ASP A 6 -3.76 10.86 11.07
CA ASP A 6 -4.67 11.33 10.03
C ASP A 6 -4.24 10.86 8.64
N MET A 7 -2.97 11.06 8.27
CA MET A 7 -2.44 10.59 6.98
C MET A 7 -2.59 9.08 6.82
N MET A 8 -2.35 8.30 7.88
CA MET A 8 -2.50 6.85 7.81
C MET A 8 -3.95 6.37 7.76
N ARG A 9 -4.89 7.11 8.36
CA ARG A 9 -6.32 6.84 8.18
C ARG A 9 -6.80 7.10 6.75
N LYS A 10 -6.26 8.16 6.12
CA LYS A 10 -6.51 8.49 4.72
C LYS A 10 -5.83 7.54 3.73
N LYS A 11 -4.85 6.76 4.21
CA LYS A 11 -3.87 5.98 3.43
C LYS A 11 -2.95 6.91 2.62
N ILE A 12 -1.72 6.46 2.40
CA ILE A 12 -0.80 7.16 1.51
C ILE A 12 -1.16 6.77 0.08
N THR A 13 -1.93 7.64 -0.56
CA THR A 13 -2.32 7.47 -1.96
C THR A 13 -1.09 7.61 -2.86
N MET A 14 -0.92 6.67 -3.78
CA MET A 14 0.16 6.74 -4.77
C MET A 14 -0.01 7.99 -5.64
N PRO A 15 1.06 8.76 -5.91
CA PRO A 15 0.96 9.97 -6.72
C PRO A 15 0.33 9.73 -8.09
N THR A 16 0.58 8.56 -8.67
CA THR A 16 0.11 8.14 -10.00
C THR A 16 -1.17 7.32 -9.96
N HIS A 17 -1.94 7.31 -8.86
CA HIS A 17 -3.19 6.53 -8.77
C HIS A 17 -4.28 6.93 -9.78
N LEU A 18 -4.15 8.10 -10.42
CA LEU A 18 -5.01 8.57 -11.53
C LEU A 18 -4.34 8.38 -12.90
N MET A 19 -3.46 7.40 -13.02
CA MET A 19 -2.84 7.04 -14.30
C MET A 19 -3.92 6.70 -15.33
N CYS A 20 -3.73 7.16 -16.57
CA CYS A 20 -4.67 6.96 -17.66
C CYS A 20 -3.87 6.79 -18.95
N ASP A 21 -4.21 5.77 -19.74
CA ASP A 21 -3.68 5.53 -21.08
C ASP A 21 -4.70 5.80 -22.19
N GLY A 22 -5.94 6.16 -21.82
CA GLY A 22 -7.05 6.42 -22.74
C GLY A 22 -7.85 5.19 -23.16
N GLU A 23 -7.46 3.99 -22.75
CA GLU A 23 -8.12 2.74 -23.13
C GLU A 23 -8.59 1.94 -21.90
N ASP A 24 -7.73 1.78 -20.90
CA ASP A 24 -8.00 0.97 -19.71
C ASP A 24 -8.35 1.84 -18.49
N PRO A 25 -9.60 1.79 -18.02
CA PRO A 25 -10.02 2.57 -16.85
C PRO A 25 -9.37 2.11 -15.54
N ASN A 26 -8.77 0.91 -15.50
CA ASN A 26 -8.12 0.33 -14.32
C ASN A 26 -6.60 0.18 -14.52
N ILE A 27 -6.00 1.01 -15.37
CA ILE A 27 -4.59 0.87 -15.75
C ILE A 27 -3.63 0.97 -14.55
N PHE A 28 -3.99 1.76 -13.52
CA PHE A 28 -3.20 1.85 -12.28
C PHE A 28 -3.26 0.55 -11.48
N GLU A 29 -4.44 -0.04 -11.32
CA GLU A 29 -4.63 -1.32 -10.64
C GLU A 29 -3.88 -2.44 -11.36
N HIS A 30 -3.98 -2.52 -12.69
CA HIS A 30 -3.27 -3.51 -13.49
C HIS A 30 -1.75 -3.34 -13.38
N PHE A 31 -1.25 -2.10 -13.46
CA PHE A 31 0.16 -1.80 -13.21
C PHE A 31 0.60 -2.21 -11.80
N ALA A 32 -0.19 -1.87 -10.77
CA ALA A 32 0.12 -2.17 -9.38
C ALA A 32 0.19 -3.69 -9.13
N VAL A 33 -0.71 -4.47 -9.73
CA VAL A 33 -0.67 -5.94 -9.64
C VAL A 33 0.60 -6.50 -10.26
N VAL A 34 0.98 -6.03 -11.46
CA VAL A 34 2.23 -6.46 -12.11
C VAL A 34 3.44 -6.08 -11.25
N ALA A 35 3.49 -4.84 -10.75
CA ALA A 35 4.58 -4.34 -9.90
C ALA A 35 4.72 -5.14 -8.60
N GLN A 36 3.59 -5.54 -7.99
CA GLN A 36 3.59 -6.39 -6.81
C GLN A 36 4.09 -7.79 -7.12
N ARG A 37 3.66 -8.39 -8.24
CA ARG A 37 4.08 -9.74 -8.62
C ARG A 37 5.57 -9.83 -8.93
N ILE A 38 6.15 -8.79 -9.53
CA ILE A 38 7.60 -8.72 -9.77
C ILE A 38 8.38 -8.19 -8.55
N ILE A 39 7.72 -8.04 -7.40
CA ILE A 39 8.33 -7.69 -6.10
C ILE A 39 8.97 -6.28 -6.12
N VAL A 40 8.50 -5.38 -7.00
CA VAL A 40 8.99 -3.99 -7.05
C VAL A 40 8.22 -3.10 -6.06
N TYR A 41 6.93 -3.35 -5.88
CA TYR A 41 6.07 -2.60 -4.96
C TYR A 41 5.13 -3.54 -4.21
N THR A 42 5.54 -3.96 -3.01
CA THR A 42 4.78 -4.92 -2.18
C THR A 42 4.28 -4.27 -0.90
N ALA A 43 3.28 -4.87 -0.28
CA ALA A 43 2.81 -4.42 1.03
C ALA A 43 3.89 -4.57 2.12
N ASP A 44 4.84 -5.49 1.96
CA ASP A 44 5.98 -5.64 2.87
C ASP A 44 6.86 -4.38 2.84
N TYR A 45 7.20 -3.87 1.64
CA TYR A 45 7.92 -2.60 1.52
C TYR A 45 7.16 -1.45 2.16
N TYR A 46 5.82 -1.43 2.06
CA TYR A 46 5.01 -0.42 2.74
C TYR A 46 5.12 -0.54 4.27
N ALA A 47 5.04 -1.75 4.81
CA ALA A 47 5.21 -2.01 6.25
C ALA A 47 6.61 -1.61 6.73
N ASP A 48 7.66 -1.94 5.96
CA ASP A 48 9.04 -1.58 6.26
C ASP A 48 9.25 -0.06 6.31
N ILE A 49 8.64 0.69 5.38
CA ILE A 49 8.67 2.16 5.39
C ILE A 49 8.02 2.70 6.67
N LEU A 50 6.88 2.14 7.09
CA LEU A 50 6.23 2.54 8.33
C LEU A 50 7.12 2.27 9.54
N GLU A 51 7.70 1.07 9.64
CA GLU A 51 8.62 0.70 10.72
C GLU A 51 9.85 1.59 10.76
N PHE A 52 10.41 1.91 9.60
CA PHE A 52 11.54 2.84 9.48
C PHE A 52 11.18 4.19 10.10
N PHE A 53 10.03 4.78 9.75
CA PHE A 53 9.61 6.07 10.31
C PHE A 53 9.29 5.99 11.80
N MET A 54 8.70 4.89 12.29
CA MET A 54 8.48 4.67 13.72
C MET A 54 9.80 4.73 14.50
N ARG A 55 10.84 4.06 14.00
CA ARG A 55 12.18 4.03 14.62
C ARG A 55 12.88 5.38 14.48
N ARG A 56 12.90 5.94 13.26
CA ARG A 56 13.61 7.18 12.91
C ARG A 56 13.12 8.40 13.69
N TRP A 57 11.83 8.46 13.98
CA TRP A 57 11.22 9.54 14.77
C TRP A 57 10.96 9.15 16.23
N LYS A 58 11.38 7.96 16.65
CA LYS A 58 11.21 7.43 18.02
C LYS A 58 9.75 7.50 18.50
N LEU A 59 8.81 7.21 17.60
CA LEU A 59 7.38 7.43 17.87
C LEU A 59 6.83 6.51 18.94
N VAL A 60 7.37 5.30 19.09
CA VAL A 60 6.91 4.32 20.10
C VAL A 60 7.14 4.80 21.53
N LYS A 61 8.23 5.52 21.77
CA LYS A 61 8.64 5.97 23.12
C LYS A 61 8.28 7.43 23.39
N ARG A 62 7.36 8.00 22.60
CA ARG A 62 7.01 9.41 22.72
C ARG A 62 5.97 9.58 23.83
N GLU A 63 6.34 10.33 24.86
CA GLU A 63 5.51 10.62 26.03
C GLU A 63 4.96 12.05 25.99
N GLY A 64 4.13 12.40 26.98
CA GLY A 64 3.55 13.75 27.09
C GLY A 64 2.52 14.08 26.01
N LEU A 65 1.88 13.06 25.43
CA LEU A 65 0.86 13.24 24.40
C LEU A 65 -0.51 13.52 25.04
N THR A 66 -1.32 14.30 24.33
CA THR A 66 -2.76 14.38 24.61
C THR A 66 -3.42 13.03 24.36
N ALA A 67 -4.63 12.82 24.88
CA ALA A 67 -5.39 11.58 24.66
C ALA A 67 -5.54 11.25 23.15
N GLU A 68 -5.81 12.27 22.33
CA GLU A 68 -5.86 12.13 20.87
C GLU A 68 -4.49 11.74 20.28
N GLY A 69 -3.41 12.32 20.79
CA GLY A 69 -2.05 11.99 20.39
C GLY A 69 -1.66 10.54 20.72
N ALA A 70 -2.05 10.04 21.89
CA ALA A 70 -1.83 8.66 22.32
C ALA A 70 -2.64 7.68 21.45
N SER A 71 -3.92 7.96 21.20
CA SER A 71 -4.73 7.14 20.28
C SER A 71 -4.14 7.08 18.87
N ALA A 72 -3.62 8.20 18.35
CA ALA A 72 -2.95 8.23 17.06
C ALA A 72 -1.61 7.45 17.06
N GLN A 73 -0.91 7.42 18.19
CA GLN A 73 0.31 6.63 18.38
C GLN A 73 -0.01 5.13 18.36
N ASP A 74 -0.99 4.69 19.14
CA ASP A 74 -1.41 3.28 19.18
C ASP A 74 -1.87 2.80 17.81
N PHE A 75 -2.67 3.62 17.11
CA PHE A 75 -3.11 3.32 15.75
C PHE A 75 -1.93 3.14 14.78
N PHE A 76 -0.96 4.07 14.80
CA PHE A 76 0.19 4.04 13.90
C PHE A 76 1.10 2.83 14.19
N CYS A 77 1.41 2.57 15.46
CA CYS A 77 2.27 1.47 15.88
C CYS A 77 1.64 0.09 15.60
N GLY A 78 0.31 -0.02 15.64
CA GLY A 78 -0.41 -1.25 15.30
C GLY A 78 -0.68 -1.45 13.80
N LEU A 79 -0.27 -0.50 12.94
CA LEU A 79 -0.70 -0.47 11.54
C LEU A 79 0.06 -1.47 10.66
N ALA A 80 1.38 -1.61 10.84
CA ALA A 80 2.20 -2.46 9.97
C ALA A 80 1.72 -3.93 9.94
N PRO A 81 1.49 -4.62 11.09
CA PRO A 81 0.97 -5.99 11.07
C PRO A 81 -0.42 -6.11 10.45
N ARG A 82 -1.24 -5.06 10.54
CA ARG A 82 -2.58 -5.05 9.95
C ARG A 82 -2.53 -5.00 8.42
N ILE A 83 -1.58 -4.25 7.86
CA ILE A 83 -1.41 -4.11 6.41
C ILE A 83 -0.93 -5.42 5.80
N ILE A 84 0.06 -6.07 6.41
CA ILE A 84 0.56 -7.38 5.96
C ILE A 84 -0.59 -8.39 5.89
N ARG A 85 -1.37 -8.54 6.96
CA ARG A 85 -2.53 -9.46 6.98
C ARG A 85 -3.60 -9.14 5.95
N LEU A 86 -3.80 -7.86 5.63
CA LEU A 86 -4.76 -7.45 4.60
C LEU A 86 -4.24 -7.81 3.21
N GLN A 87 -2.94 -7.65 2.97
CA GLN A 87 -2.33 -8.03 1.70
C GLN A 87 -2.33 -9.54 1.50
N GLU A 88 -1.97 -10.33 2.51
CA GLU A 88 -2.01 -11.80 2.44
C GLU A 88 -3.39 -12.30 2.00
N ARG A 89 -4.46 -11.72 2.55
CA ARG A 89 -5.84 -12.05 2.16
C ARG A 89 -6.17 -11.62 0.73
N ALA A 90 -5.63 -10.49 0.27
CA ALA A 90 -5.83 -10.04 -1.11
C ALA A 90 -5.11 -10.99 -2.09
N ASP A 91 -3.89 -11.42 -1.75
CA ASP A 91 -3.09 -12.34 -2.55
C ASP A 91 -3.73 -13.74 -2.59
N GLU A 92 -4.28 -14.23 -1.48
CA GLU A 92 -5.05 -15.47 -1.45
C GLU A 92 -6.27 -15.42 -2.38
N ARG A 93 -6.99 -14.29 -2.41
CA ARG A 93 -8.12 -14.10 -3.32
C ARG A 93 -7.67 -14.07 -4.77
N ALA A 94 -6.59 -13.36 -5.07
CA ALA A 94 -6.01 -13.30 -6.42
C ALA A 94 -5.59 -14.71 -6.91
N ARG A 95 -4.93 -15.50 -6.06
CA ARG A 95 -4.54 -16.89 -6.39
C ARG A 95 -5.74 -17.78 -6.69
N LYS A 96 -6.89 -17.57 -6.04
CA LYS A 96 -8.14 -18.32 -6.30
C LYS A 96 -8.80 -17.93 -7.63
N MET A 97 -8.68 -16.67 -8.03
CA MET A 97 -9.27 -16.15 -9.29
C MET A 97 -8.44 -16.52 -10.53
N GLY A 98 -7.19 -16.93 -10.35
CA GLY A 98 -6.26 -17.27 -11.42
C GLY A 98 -5.73 -16.02 -12.15
N PRO A 99 -4.66 -16.16 -12.95
CA PRO A 99 -4.05 -15.03 -13.65
C PRO A 99 -5.02 -14.49 -14.71
N GLN A 100 -5.28 -13.18 -14.67
CA GLN A 100 -6.10 -12.52 -15.68
C GLN A 100 -5.20 -11.82 -16.68
N PRO A 101 -5.40 -11.94 -18.01
CA PRO A 101 -4.60 -11.23 -18.98
C PRO A 101 -5.00 -9.74 -19.00
N ALA A 102 -4.00 -8.86 -19.00
CA ALA A 102 -4.17 -7.43 -19.28
C ALA A 102 -3.24 -7.01 -20.42
N LYS A 103 -3.71 -6.05 -21.23
CA LYS A 103 -2.92 -5.44 -22.30
C LYS A 103 -2.44 -4.08 -21.83
N PHE A 104 -1.24 -3.72 -22.25
CA PHE A 104 -0.67 -2.42 -21.93
C PHE A 104 -0.27 -1.69 -23.21
N GLY A 105 -0.80 -0.48 -23.42
CA GLY A 105 -0.50 0.35 -24.60
C GLY A 105 0.99 0.64 -24.77
N TRP A 106 1.69 0.92 -23.67
CA TRP A 106 3.14 1.18 -23.67
C TRP A 106 4.00 -0.06 -24.01
N MET A 107 3.40 -1.24 -24.11
CA MET A 107 4.04 -2.49 -24.55
C MET A 107 3.47 -2.96 -25.89
N PHE A 108 2.98 -2.03 -26.72
CA PHE A 108 2.38 -2.35 -28.02
C PHE A 108 1.22 -3.36 -27.88
N ASN A 109 0.39 -3.20 -26.85
CA ASN A 109 -0.76 -4.07 -26.54
C ASN A 109 -0.43 -5.55 -26.33
N LYS A 110 0.79 -5.85 -25.89
CA LYS A 110 1.16 -7.19 -25.42
C LYS A 110 0.36 -7.58 -24.17
N GLU A 111 -0.07 -8.82 -24.14
CA GLU A 111 -0.74 -9.42 -22.99
C GLU A 111 0.28 -9.80 -21.93
N VAL A 112 -0.01 -9.39 -20.70
CA VAL A 112 0.73 -9.75 -19.50
C VAL A 112 -0.28 -10.26 -18.49
N ALA A 113 0.05 -11.39 -17.85
CA ALA A 113 -0.76 -11.86 -16.74
C ALA A 113 -0.74 -10.79 -15.63
N LEU A 114 -1.86 -10.57 -14.97
CA LEU A 114 -1.96 -9.89 -13.68
C LEU A 114 -1.71 -10.92 -12.57
#